data_AF-A0A518H7Y6-F1
#
_entry.id   AF-A0A518H7Y6-F1
#
_cell.length_a   1.000
_cell.length_b   1.000
_cell.length_c   1.000
_cell.angle_alpha   90.00
_cell.angle_beta   90.00
_cell.angle_gamma   90.00
#
_symmetry.space_group_name_H-M   'P 1'
#
loop_
_entity.id
_entity.type
_entity.pdbx_description
1 polymer ?
#
loop_
_entity_poly.entity_id
_entity_poly.type
_entity_poly.pdbx_seq_one_letter_code
_entity_poly.pdbx_strand_id
1 'polypeptide(L)'
;MLEKPGYSWQVQELADEANVSMGLASKVKEELLQNALLVQEGKRVRIKNPKDMLAEWSEHYQVQGEEIHFYVMGKAKDIEERVGTLCEEKGYRYGLTEFSGAWRVAPMVRYERSTIYLAEGNGPLILEDIQECLKAKSVETGSNLKLRLAPDDYVFYGGEKHHGLNVVSPIQLYLDLMKSKARGEEAAQEIYERCLSPRFDKAAGTYLEPDR
;
A
#
# COMPACT_ATOMS: atom_id res chain seq x y z
N MET A 1 -5.08 11.64 0.87
CA MET A 1 -5.08 12.59 -0.26
C MET A 1 -4.56 11.99 -1.56
N LEU A 2 -3.39 11.33 -1.60
CA LEU A 2 -2.82 10.76 -2.84
C LEU A 2 -3.74 9.74 -3.54
N GLU A 3 -4.58 9.00 -2.81
CA GLU A 3 -5.60 8.13 -3.41
C GLU A 3 -6.71 8.88 -4.16
N LYS A 4 -6.97 10.15 -3.78
CA LYS A 4 -7.95 11.04 -4.42
C LYS A 4 -7.26 12.34 -4.85
N PRO A 5 -6.32 12.30 -5.82
CA PRO A 5 -5.44 13.42 -6.15
C PRO A 5 -6.18 14.59 -6.83
N GLY A 6 -7.38 14.33 -7.37
CA GLY A 6 -8.30 15.32 -7.94
C GLY A 6 -9.24 16.00 -6.92
N TYR A 7 -9.22 15.57 -5.66
CA TYR A 7 -10.15 16.08 -4.65
C TYR A 7 -9.51 17.18 -3.81
N SER A 8 -10.22 18.30 -3.66
CA SER A 8 -9.88 19.37 -2.73
C SER A 8 -10.58 19.13 -1.39
N TRP A 9 -9.81 19.12 -0.30
CA TRP A 9 -10.26 18.70 1.03
C TRP A 9 -10.40 19.90 1.97
N GLN A 10 -11.47 19.92 2.77
CA GLN A 10 -11.52 20.71 4.00
C GLN A 10 -10.76 19.99 5.11
N VAL A 11 -10.34 20.73 6.13
CA VAL A 11 -9.62 20.15 7.29
C VAL A 11 -10.45 19.09 8.01
N GLN A 12 -11.77 19.31 8.13
CA GLN A 12 -12.68 18.33 8.71
C GLN A 12 -12.71 17.03 7.89
N GLU A 13 -12.77 17.13 6.56
CA GLU A 13 -12.77 15.95 5.68
C GLU A 13 -11.46 15.16 5.81
N LEU A 14 -10.31 15.84 5.98
CA LEU A 14 -9.03 15.19 6.24
C LEU A 14 -9.00 14.51 7.60
N ALA A 15 -9.53 15.16 8.64
CA ALA A 15 -9.60 14.63 9.98
C ALA A 15 -10.46 13.36 10.03
N ASP A 16 -11.62 13.40 9.38
CA ASP A 16 -12.57 12.28 9.32
C ASP A 16 -12.00 11.11 8.52
N GLU A 17 -11.45 11.35 7.31
CA GLU A 17 -10.90 10.30 6.46
C GLU A 17 -9.66 9.63 7.09
N ALA A 18 -8.81 10.39 7.79
CA ALA A 18 -7.63 9.85 8.46
C ALA A 18 -7.91 9.35 9.89
N ASN A 19 -9.15 9.49 10.39
CA ASN A 19 -9.54 9.17 11.77
C ASN A 19 -8.63 9.83 12.82
N VAL A 20 -8.36 11.12 12.65
CA VAL A 20 -7.54 11.92 13.57
C VAL A 20 -8.31 13.13 14.09
N SER A 21 -7.79 13.77 15.14
CA SER A 21 -8.39 15.02 15.61
C SER A 21 -8.26 16.15 14.59
N MET A 22 -9.25 17.04 14.56
CA MET A 22 -9.23 18.29 13.80
C MET A 22 -7.97 19.13 14.04
N GLY A 23 -7.48 19.18 15.29
CA GLY A 23 -6.26 19.91 15.65
C GLY A 23 -5.02 19.30 15.00
N LEU A 24 -4.88 17.97 15.03
CA LEU A 24 -3.77 17.27 14.37
C LEU A 24 -3.84 17.45 12.85
N ALA A 25 -5.02 17.31 12.25
CA ALA A 25 -5.22 17.55 10.82
C ALA A 25 -4.84 18.98 10.41
N SER A 26 -5.20 20.00 11.20
CA SER A 26 -4.80 21.39 10.90
C SER A 26 -3.29 21.59 10.99
N LYS A 27 -2.64 21.03 12.01
CA LYS A 27 -1.19 21.12 12.17
C LYS A 27 -0.46 20.47 11.00
N VAL A 28 -0.84 19.25 10.62
CA VAL A 28 -0.24 18.55 9.46
C VAL A 28 -0.48 19.32 8.18
N LYS A 29 -1.70 19.85 7.97
CA LYS A 29 -2.01 20.71 6.82
C LYS A 29 -1.11 21.94 6.76
N GLU A 30 -0.84 22.60 7.88
CA GLU A 30 0.05 23.76 7.95
C GLU A 30 1.49 23.40 7.59
N GLU A 31 2.03 22.30 8.13
CA GLU A 31 3.36 21.79 7.76
C GLU A 31 3.46 21.47 6.26
N LEU A 32 2.45 20.81 5.68
CA LEU A 32 2.45 20.48 4.26
C LEU A 32 2.30 21.71 3.35
N LEU A 33 1.62 22.77 3.82
CA LEU A 33 1.57 24.06 3.11
C LEU A 33 2.92 24.79 3.18
N GLN A 34 3.58 24.79 4.34
CA GLN A 34 4.90 25.41 4.52
C GLN A 34 5.97 24.76 3.63
N ASN A 35 5.89 23.45 3.43
CA ASN A 35 6.76 22.71 2.50
C ASN A 35 6.29 22.76 1.03
N ALA A 36 5.30 23.60 0.71
CA ALA A 36 4.75 23.78 -0.65
C ALA A 36 4.23 22.49 -1.32
N LEU A 37 3.88 21.46 -0.53
CA LEU A 37 3.29 20.20 -1.01
C LEU A 37 1.79 20.32 -1.27
N LEU A 38 1.12 21.25 -0.57
CA LEU A 38 -0.29 21.57 -0.77
C LEU A 38 -0.47 22.97 -1.39
N VAL A 39 -1.60 23.17 -2.06
CA VAL A 39 -2.13 24.48 -2.46
C VAL A 39 -3.44 24.72 -1.72
N GLN A 40 -3.63 25.94 -1.23
CA GLN A 40 -4.87 26.35 -0.58
C GLN A 40 -5.74 27.15 -1.55
N GLU A 41 -7.01 26.74 -1.65
CA GLU A 41 -8.04 27.36 -2.49
C GLU A 41 -9.24 27.67 -1.58
N GLY A 42 -9.31 28.92 -1.09
CA GLY A 42 -10.28 29.32 -0.08
C GLY A 42 -10.11 28.54 1.23
N LYS A 43 -11.13 27.76 1.59
CA LYS A 43 -11.13 26.90 2.80
C LYS A 43 -10.66 25.46 2.54
N ARG A 44 -10.34 25.12 1.29
CA ARG A 44 -9.94 23.77 0.90
C ARG A 44 -8.45 23.74 0.56
N VAL A 45 -7.87 22.56 0.68
CA VAL A 45 -6.49 22.28 0.30
C VAL A 45 -6.45 21.08 -0.65
N ARG A 46 -5.50 21.09 -1.57
CA ARG A 46 -5.23 19.96 -2.46
C ARG A 46 -3.75 19.76 -2.62
N ILE A 47 -3.37 18.59 -3.12
CA ILE A 47 -1.98 18.31 -3.43
C ILE A 47 -1.55 19.18 -4.62
N LYS A 48 -0.41 19.84 -4.50
CA LYS A 48 0.18 20.67 -5.56
C LYS A 48 0.66 19.81 -6.73
N ASN A 49 1.52 18.84 -6.42
CA ASN A 49 2.06 17.87 -7.36
C ASN A 49 2.05 16.48 -6.70
N PRO A 50 1.12 15.58 -7.08
CA PRO A 50 1.05 14.23 -6.53
C PRO A 50 2.32 13.39 -6.75
N LYS A 51 3.04 13.61 -7.86
CA LYS A 51 4.29 12.92 -8.14
C LYS A 51 5.37 13.30 -7.12
N ASP A 52 5.58 14.60 -6.93
CA ASP A 52 6.61 15.10 -6.00
C ASP A 52 6.28 14.70 -4.55
N MET A 53 5.00 14.76 -4.16
CA MET A 53 4.57 14.31 -2.83
C MET A 53 4.80 12.80 -2.62
N LEU A 54 4.56 11.97 -3.63
CA LEU A 54 4.83 10.54 -3.55
C LEU A 54 6.33 10.25 -3.47
N ALA A 55 7.15 10.97 -4.26
CA ALA A 55 8.61 10.85 -4.24
C ALA A 55 9.16 11.21 -2.86
N GLU A 56 8.79 12.38 -2.33
CA GLU A 56 9.16 12.83 -0.98
C GLU A 56 8.77 11.80 0.09
N TRP A 57 7.53 11.29 0.03
CA TRP A 57 7.08 10.26 0.97
C TRP A 57 7.93 8.99 0.85
N SER A 58 8.26 8.57 -0.36
CA SER A 58 9.06 7.37 -0.59
C SER A 58 10.48 7.48 -0.04
N GLU A 59 11.10 8.67 -0.04
CA GLU A 59 12.43 8.88 0.54
C GLU A 59 12.41 8.61 2.05
N HIS A 60 11.39 9.12 2.74
CA HIS A 60 11.23 8.99 4.19
C HIS A 60 10.46 7.73 4.63
N TYR A 61 9.92 6.96 3.70
CA TYR A 61 9.12 5.78 4.01
C TYR A 61 9.97 4.69 4.69
N GLN A 62 9.41 4.10 5.74
CA GLN A 62 9.93 2.92 6.39
C GLN A 62 8.89 1.82 6.26
N VAL A 63 9.33 0.65 5.80
CA VAL A 63 8.50 -0.55 5.72
C VAL A 63 8.03 -0.90 7.12
N GLN A 64 6.74 -1.20 7.25
CA GLN A 64 6.11 -1.46 8.55
C GLN A 64 6.10 -2.94 8.91
N GLY A 65 6.12 -3.19 10.22
CA GLY A 65 5.82 -4.50 10.78
C GLY A 65 7.01 -5.45 10.87
N GLU A 66 6.86 -6.44 11.74
CA GLU A 66 7.82 -7.54 11.87
C GLU A 66 7.75 -8.45 10.63
N GLU A 67 8.92 -8.82 10.09
CA GLU A 67 9.03 -9.78 9.00
C GLU A 67 9.13 -11.21 9.52
N ILE A 68 8.26 -12.08 9.01
CA ILE A 68 8.23 -13.50 9.37
C ILE A 68 8.39 -14.33 8.10
N HIS A 69 9.30 -15.30 8.17
CA HIS A 69 9.72 -16.08 7.01
C HIS A 69 9.32 -17.54 7.14
N PHE A 70 8.59 -18.00 6.13
CA PHE A 70 8.15 -19.38 6.03
C PHE A 70 8.59 -20.02 4.72
N TYR A 71 8.82 -21.32 4.79
CA TYR A 71 8.78 -22.21 3.64
C TYR A 71 7.43 -22.95 3.62
N VAL A 72 6.76 -22.89 2.47
CA VAL A 72 5.51 -23.60 2.19
C VAL A 72 5.67 -24.38 0.90
N MET A 73 5.22 -25.64 0.85
CA MET A 73 5.27 -26.40 -0.41
C MET A 73 4.33 -25.77 -1.46
N GLY A 74 4.87 -25.41 -2.62
CA GLY A 74 4.12 -24.83 -3.75
C GLY A 74 4.82 -23.65 -4.42
N LYS A 75 4.21 -23.12 -5.48
CA LYS A 75 4.65 -21.86 -6.11
C LYS A 75 4.02 -20.66 -5.40
N ALA A 76 4.61 -19.49 -5.55
CA ALA A 76 4.17 -18.27 -4.89
C ALA A 76 2.67 -17.98 -5.10
N LYS A 77 2.16 -18.16 -6.33
CA LYS A 77 0.74 -17.96 -6.63
C LYS A 77 -0.18 -18.91 -5.85
N ASP A 78 0.16 -20.20 -5.80
CA ASP A 78 -0.63 -21.21 -5.09
C ASP A 78 -0.61 -20.95 -3.57
N ILE A 79 0.53 -20.47 -3.05
CA ILE A 79 0.67 -20.07 -1.65
C ILE A 79 -0.22 -18.85 -1.35
N GLU A 80 -0.22 -17.83 -2.22
CA GLU A 80 -1.05 -16.63 -2.08
C GLU A 80 -2.55 -16.97 -2.07
N GLU A 81 -2.98 -17.88 -2.95
CA GLU A 81 -4.37 -18.34 -3.00
C GLU A 81 -4.78 -19.06 -1.71
N ARG A 82 -3.90 -19.90 -1.16
CA ARG A 82 -4.14 -20.60 0.11
C ARG A 82 -4.15 -19.65 1.31
N VAL A 83 -3.23 -18.69 1.37
CA VAL A 83 -3.24 -17.66 2.43
C VAL A 83 -4.50 -16.80 2.33
N GLY A 84 -4.87 -16.39 1.10
CA GLY A 84 -6.07 -15.60 0.89
C GLY A 84 -7.34 -16.33 1.33
N THR A 85 -7.49 -17.59 0.93
CA THR A 85 -8.62 -18.44 1.34
C THR A 85 -8.71 -18.56 2.87
N LEU A 86 -7.58 -18.88 3.52
CA LEU A 86 -7.52 -18.96 4.98
C LEU A 86 -7.92 -17.63 5.64
N CYS A 87 -7.42 -16.51 5.13
CA CYS A 87 -7.74 -15.20 5.67
C CYS A 87 -9.22 -14.85 5.49
N GLU A 88 -9.82 -15.18 4.34
CA GLU A 88 -11.25 -14.99 4.11
C GLU A 88 -12.11 -15.85 5.05
N GLU A 89 -11.76 -17.13 5.23
CA GLU A 89 -12.48 -18.05 6.12
C GLU A 89 -12.42 -17.63 7.58
N LYS A 90 -11.27 -17.09 8.03
CA LYS A 90 -11.04 -16.68 9.42
C LYS A 90 -11.34 -15.21 9.69
N GLY A 91 -11.65 -14.42 8.68
CA GLY A 91 -11.88 -12.97 8.81
C GLY A 91 -10.61 -12.18 9.10
N TYR A 92 -9.44 -12.68 8.67
CA TYR A 92 -8.18 -11.97 8.82
C TYR A 92 -7.98 -10.94 7.72
N ARG A 93 -7.58 -9.72 8.12
CA ARG A 93 -7.22 -8.67 7.17
C ARG A 93 -5.82 -8.92 6.64
N TYR A 94 -5.71 -8.95 5.31
CA TYR A 94 -4.46 -9.16 4.60
C TYR A 94 -4.41 -8.37 3.29
N GLY A 95 -3.21 -8.23 2.73
CA GLY A 95 -3.01 -7.67 1.40
C GLY A 95 -1.70 -8.13 0.79
N LEU A 96 -1.74 -8.59 -0.47
CA LEU A 96 -0.53 -8.85 -1.25
C LEU A 96 0.23 -7.55 -1.46
N THR A 97 1.55 -7.58 -1.22
CA THR A 97 2.44 -6.41 -1.40
C THR A 97 3.72 -6.80 -2.17
N GLU A 98 4.62 -5.85 -2.40
CA GLU A 98 5.85 -5.98 -3.19
C GLU A 98 5.55 -6.64 -4.54
N PHE A 99 6.39 -7.57 -4.99
CA PHE A 99 6.23 -8.25 -6.27
C PHE A 99 4.95 -9.10 -6.36
N SER A 100 4.44 -9.62 -5.24
CA SER A 100 3.17 -10.38 -5.21
C SER A 100 1.99 -9.51 -5.61
N GLY A 101 1.90 -8.32 -5.03
CA GLY A 101 0.87 -7.34 -5.36
C GLY A 101 1.13 -6.66 -6.71
N ALA A 102 2.37 -6.26 -6.98
CA ALA A 102 2.76 -5.62 -8.22
C ALA A 102 2.43 -6.46 -9.45
N TRP A 103 2.64 -7.78 -9.38
CA TRP A 103 2.28 -8.70 -10.47
C TRP A 103 0.78 -8.70 -10.81
N ARG A 104 -0.10 -8.31 -9.87
CA ARG A 104 -1.55 -8.23 -10.12
C ARG A 104 -1.98 -6.98 -10.87
N VAL A 105 -1.22 -5.88 -10.72
CA VAL A 105 -1.60 -4.57 -11.27
C VAL A 105 -0.72 -4.15 -12.45
N ALA A 106 0.56 -4.53 -12.44
CA ALA A 106 1.53 -4.24 -13.48
C ALA A 106 2.52 -5.41 -13.61
N PRO A 107 2.19 -6.48 -14.37
CA PRO A 107 3.08 -7.62 -14.52
C PRO A 107 4.35 -7.23 -15.31
N MET A 108 5.51 -7.15 -14.64
CA MET A 108 6.81 -6.85 -15.29
C MET A 108 7.90 -7.90 -15.08
N VAL A 109 7.90 -8.59 -13.92
CA VAL A 109 8.93 -9.58 -13.58
C VAL A 109 8.33 -10.81 -12.90
N ARG A 110 8.88 -11.99 -13.21
CA ARG A 110 8.54 -13.19 -12.45
C ARG A 110 8.99 -13.01 -11.00
N TYR A 111 8.18 -13.54 -10.09
CA TYR A 111 8.46 -13.54 -8.67
C TYR A 111 8.33 -14.96 -8.14
N GLU A 112 9.19 -15.31 -7.19
CA GLU A 112 9.27 -16.68 -6.63
C GLU A 112 8.83 -16.75 -5.17
N ARG A 113 8.74 -15.60 -4.50
CA ARG A 113 8.38 -15.48 -3.10
C ARG A 113 7.10 -14.67 -2.97
N SER A 114 6.15 -15.22 -2.22
CA SER A 114 4.93 -14.52 -1.82
C SER A 114 5.25 -13.51 -0.72
N THR A 115 4.82 -12.26 -0.87
CA THR A 115 4.91 -11.25 0.20
C THR A 115 3.52 -10.72 0.55
N ILE A 116 3.14 -10.81 1.83
CA ILE A 116 1.79 -10.53 2.29
C ILE A 116 1.84 -9.72 3.59
N TYR A 117 1.13 -8.59 3.63
CA TYR A 117 0.79 -7.92 4.89
C TYR A 117 -0.36 -8.63 5.58
N LEU A 118 -0.25 -8.78 6.90
CA LEU A 118 -1.28 -9.29 7.80
C LEU A 118 -1.49 -8.26 8.91
N ALA A 119 -2.73 -7.95 9.27
CA ALA A 119 -2.98 -7.03 10.38
C ALA A 119 -2.53 -7.66 11.71
N GLU A 120 -1.75 -6.92 12.52
CA GLU A 120 -1.15 -7.43 13.76
C GLU A 120 -2.18 -7.76 14.84
N GLY A 121 -3.40 -7.18 14.80
CA GLY A 121 -4.43 -7.37 15.83
C GLY A 121 -4.76 -8.85 16.16
N ASN A 122 -4.51 -9.78 15.24
CA ASN A 122 -4.65 -11.24 15.44
C ASN A 122 -3.34 -12.01 15.22
N GLY A 123 -2.18 -11.33 15.31
CA GLY A 123 -0.85 -11.80 14.90
C GLY A 123 -0.50 -13.23 15.34
N PRO A 124 -0.56 -13.58 16.63
CA PRO A 124 -0.23 -14.93 17.07
C PRO A 124 -1.15 -16.01 16.47
N LEU A 125 -2.46 -15.78 16.46
CA LEU A 125 -3.46 -16.74 15.94
C LEU A 125 -3.33 -16.96 14.44
N ILE A 126 -3.08 -15.89 13.67
CA ILE A 126 -2.94 -16.02 12.22
C ILE A 126 -1.66 -16.78 11.84
N LEU A 127 -0.58 -16.62 12.59
CA LEU A 127 0.65 -17.35 12.35
C LEU A 127 0.50 -18.84 12.66
N GLU A 128 -0.17 -19.18 13.77
CA GLU A 128 -0.52 -20.56 14.10
C GLU A 128 -1.38 -21.19 13.00
N ASP A 129 -2.46 -20.51 12.57
CA ASP A 129 -3.32 -20.98 11.49
C ASP A 129 -2.53 -21.17 10.17
N ILE A 130 -1.60 -20.27 9.83
CA ILE A 130 -0.73 -20.41 8.66
C ILE A 130 0.18 -21.63 8.79
N GLN A 131 0.82 -21.83 9.94
CA GLN A 131 1.67 -23.00 10.16
C GLN A 131 0.89 -24.31 10.05
N GLU A 132 -0.29 -24.39 10.67
CA GLU A 132 -1.09 -25.61 10.71
C GLU A 132 -1.77 -25.93 9.38
N CYS A 133 -2.45 -24.94 8.79
CA CYS A 133 -3.26 -25.13 7.59
C CYS A 133 -2.39 -25.19 6.33
N LEU A 134 -1.31 -24.39 6.27
CA LEU A 134 -0.44 -24.37 5.10
C LEU A 134 0.75 -25.33 5.21
N LYS A 135 0.95 -25.97 6.37
CA LYS A 135 2.16 -26.75 6.71
C LYS A 135 3.42 -25.89 6.57
N ALA A 136 3.30 -24.61 6.94
CA ALA A 136 4.37 -23.64 6.84
C ALA A 136 5.45 -23.92 7.88
N LYS A 137 6.72 -23.90 7.47
CA LYS A 137 7.88 -24.10 8.33
C LYS A 137 8.65 -22.81 8.48
N SER A 138 8.88 -22.36 9.71
CA SER A 138 9.72 -21.18 9.95
C SER A 138 11.14 -21.47 9.46
N VAL A 139 11.76 -20.52 8.76
CA VAL A 139 13.09 -20.66 8.18
C VAL A 139 13.88 -19.36 8.24
N GLU A 140 15.19 -19.46 8.47
CA GLU A 140 16.10 -18.31 8.41
C GLU A 140 16.52 -17.99 6.96
N THR A 141 16.56 -19.00 6.08
CA THR A 141 16.95 -18.85 4.67
C THR A 141 16.06 -19.70 3.75
N GLY A 142 15.97 -19.33 2.47
CA GLY A 142 15.19 -20.09 1.49
C GLY A 142 13.67 -19.93 1.61
N SER A 143 13.18 -18.86 2.23
CA SER A 143 11.75 -18.59 2.35
C SER A 143 11.11 -18.30 0.99
N ASN A 144 9.93 -18.90 0.77
CA ASN A 144 9.05 -18.61 -0.36
C ASN A 144 7.73 -17.96 0.07
N LEU A 145 7.53 -17.76 1.37
CA LEU A 145 6.48 -16.94 1.95
C LEU A 145 7.12 -15.96 2.94
N LYS A 146 6.90 -14.67 2.72
CA LYS A 146 7.23 -13.57 3.63
C LYS A 146 5.94 -12.92 4.10
N LEU A 147 5.73 -12.92 5.40
CA LEU A 147 4.63 -12.23 6.05
C LEU A 147 5.17 -10.97 6.71
N ARG A 148 4.37 -9.91 6.71
CA ARG A 148 4.63 -8.70 7.51
C ARG A 148 3.43 -8.43 8.40
N LEU A 149 3.66 -8.39 9.71
CA LEU A 149 2.62 -8.03 10.68
C LEU A 149 2.50 -6.51 10.73
N ALA A 150 1.52 -5.95 10.03
CA ALA A 150 1.28 -4.52 9.98
C ALA A 150 0.68 -4.03 11.31
N PRO A 151 1.37 -3.14 12.05
CA PRO A 151 0.90 -2.62 13.32
C PRO A 151 -0.26 -1.62 13.16
N ASP A 152 -0.38 -1.02 11.97
CA ASP A 152 -1.43 -0.07 11.63
C ASP A 152 -2.09 -0.48 10.31
N ASP A 153 -3.40 -0.25 10.23
CA ASP A 153 -4.25 -0.61 9.12
C ASP A 153 -4.05 0.28 7.87
N TYR A 154 -3.30 1.39 7.97
CA TYR A 154 -3.10 2.30 6.85
C TYR A 154 -2.46 1.63 5.63
N VAL A 155 -1.67 0.56 5.81
CA VAL A 155 -1.06 -0.19 4.69
C VAL A 155 -2.11 -0.86 3.80
N PHE A 156 -3.33 -1.04 4.32
CA PHE A 156 -4.44 -1.60 3.58
C PHE A 156 -5.38 -0.51 3.00
N TYR A 157 -5.11 0.76 3.25
CA TYR A 157 -5.94 1.87 2.75
C TYR A 157 -5.84 1.96 1.22
N GLY A 158 -6.98 2.02 0.55
CA GLY A 158 -7.06 2.04 -0.92
C GLY A 158 -6.73 0.71 -1.60
N GLY A 159 -6.59 -0.39 -0.84
CA GLY A 159 -6.40 -1.73 -1.40
C GLY A 159 -7.65 -2.25 -2.12
N GLU A 160 -7.45 -3.13 -3.09
CA GLU A 160 -8.51 -3.68 -3.95
C GLU A 160 -8.36 -5.20 -4.14
N LYS A 161 -9.45 -5.88 -4.51
CA LYS A 161 -9.43 -7.30 -4.85
C LYS A 161 -9.05 -7.50 -6.31
N HIS A 162 -7.99 -8.29 -6.54
CA HIS A 162 -7.60 -8.77 -7.86
C HIS A 162 -7.72 -10.29 -7.93
N HIS A 163 -8.61 -10.78 -8.79
CA HIS A 163 -8.88 -12.22 -8.94
C HIS A 163 -9.18 -12.92 -7.59
N GLY A 164 -9.98 -12.26 -6.74
CA GLY A 164 -10.38 -12.78 -5.43
C GLY A 164 -9.39 -12.50 -4.30
N LEU A 165 -8.16 -12.06 -4.58
CA LEU A 165 -7.16 -11.78 -3.56
C LEU A 165 -7.07 -10.29 -3.24
N ASN A 166 -7.00 -9.94 -1.96
CA ASN A 166 -6.74 -8.57 -1.54
C ASN A 166 -5.30 -8.16 -1.90
N VAL A 167 -5.14 -7.00 -2.53
CA VAL A 167 -3.87 -6.38 -2.89
C VAL A 167 -3.83 -4.98 -2.27
N VAL A 168 -2.68 -4.58 -1.73
CA VAL A 168 -2.52 -3.20 -1.23
C VAL A 168 -2.58 -2.18 -2.38
N SER A 169 -2.83 -0.91 -2.07
CA SER A 169 -3.05 0.08 -3.11
C SER A 169 -1.80 0.28 -3.99
N PRO A 170 -1.95 0.80 -5.22
CA PRO A 170 -0.78 1.13 -6.05
C PRO A 170 0.19 2.12 -5.38
N ILE A 171 -0.30 3.01 -4.50
CA ILE A 171 0.56 3.90 -3.72
C ILE A 171 1.38 3.09 -2.71
N GLN A 172 0.73 2.19 -1.97
CA GLN A 172 1.43 1.33 -1.02
C GLN A 172 2.43 0.39 -1.71
N LEU A 173 2.06 -0.19 -2.86
CA LEU A 173 2.96 -1.00 -3.68
C LEU A 173 4.20 -0.21 -4.12
N TYR A 174 4.02 1.04 -4.57
CA TYR A 174 5.14 1.91 -4.91
C TYR A 174 6.09 2.09 -3.72
N LEU A 175 5.56 2.44 -2.54
CA LEU A 175 6.35 2.67 -1.33
C LEU A 175 7.11 1.42 -0.89
N ASP A 176 6.45 0.26 -0.87
CA ASP A 176 7.07 -1.02 -0.49
C ASP A 176 8.18 -1.44 -1.46
N LEU A 177 7.94 -1.27 -2.77
CA LEU A 177 8.91 -1.62 -3.81
C LEU A 177 10.12 -0.68 -3.83
N MET A 178 9.94 0.61 -3.55
CA MET A 178 11.05 1.57 -3.40
C MET A 178 12.01 1.20 -2.26
N LYS A 179 11.53 0.42 -1.27
CA LYS A 179 12.37 -0.10 -0.17
C LYS A 179 12.79 -1.57 -0.37
N SER A 180 12.30 -2.22 -1.42
CA SER A 180 12.70 -3.59 -1.75
C SER A 180 14.06 -3.61 -2.44
N LYS A 181 14.87 -4.63 -2.11
CA LYS A 181 16.13 -4.92 -2.81
C LYS A 181 15.87 -5.41 -4.25
N ALA A 182 16.95 -5.55 -5.02
CA ALA A 182 16.94 -6.01 -6.42
C ALA A 182 16.18 -5.07 -7.35
N ARG A 183 15.22 -5.56 -8.15
CA ARG A 183 14.46 -4.78 -9.14
C ARG A 183 13.28 -4.01 -8.52
N GLY A 184 13.40 -3.64 -7.25
CA GLY A 184 12.35 -2.95 -6.50
C GLY A 184 12.01 -1.59 -7.12
N GLU A 185 13.03 -0.76 -7.35
CA GLU A 185 12.86 0.56 -7.96
C GLU A 185 12.28 0.49 -9.38
N GLU A 186 12.77 -0.43 -10.22
CA GLU A 186 12.21 -0.64 -11.57
C GLU A 186 10.73 -1.04 -11.52
N ALA A 187 10.35 -1.92 -10.58
CA ALA A 187 8.97 -2.33 -10.39
C ALA A 187 8.11 -1.19 -9.86
N ALA A 188 8.62 -0.37 -8.93
CA ALA A 188 7.93 0.80 -8.42
C ALA A 188 7.65 1.80 -9.56
N GLN A 189 8.62 2.01 -10.44
CA GLN A 189 8.46 2.89 -11.60
C GLN A 189 7.38 2.37 -12.55
N GLU A 190 7.30 1.06 -12.80
CA GLU A 190 6.22 0.49 -13.61
C GLU A 190 4.85 0.68 -12.97
N ILE A 191 4.74 0.52 -11.64
CA ILE A 191 3.52 0.81 -10.88
C ILE A 191 3.14 2.28 -11.05
N TYR A 192 4.10 3.18 -10.94
CA TYR A 192 3.87 4.60 -11.14
C TYR A 192 3.33 4.87 -12.55
N GLU A 193 4.01 4.40 -13.59
CA GLU A 193 3.64 4.68 -14.99
C GLU A 193 2.28 4.12 -15.37
N ARG A 194 1.98 2.87 -14.97
CA ARG A 194 0.72 2.21 -15.36
C ARG A 194 -0.47 2.58 -14.49
N CYS A 195 -0.25 2.78 -13.20
CA CYS A 195 -1.34 2.87 -12.23
C CYS A 195 -1.51 4.29 -11.65
N LEU A 196 -0.43 5.02 -11.41
CA LEU A 196 -0.47 6.30 -10.69
C LEU A 196 -0.47 7.52 -11.61
N SER A 197 0.43 7.56 -12.60
CA SER A 197 0.53 8.69 -13.55
C SER A 197 -0.81 9.00 -14.21
N PRO A 198 -1.58 8.03 -14.75
CA PRO A 198 -2.87 8.33 -15.38
C PRO A 198 -3.88 8.96 -14.40
N ARG A 199 -3.85 8.58 -13.11
CA ARG A 199 -4.70 9.14 -12.06
C ARG A 199 -4.27 10.57 -11.72
N PHE A 200 -2.96 10.81 -11.67
CA PHE A 200 -2.38 12.11 -11.33
C PHE A 200 -2.56 13.11 -12.49
N ASP A 201 -2.38 12.67 -13.73
CA ASP A 201 -2.56 13.50 -14.93
C ASP A 201 -4.03 13.89 -15.12
N LYS A 202 -4.96 12.94 -14.91
CA LYS A 202 -6.40 13.23 -14.92
C LYS A 202 -6.77 14.29 -13.89
N ALA A 203 -6.22 14.19 -12.67
CA ALA A 203 -6.42 15.20 -11.64
C ALA A 203 -5.88 16.56 -12.10
N ALA A 204 -4.65 16.61 -12.63
CA ALA A 204 -4.06 17.84 -13.18
C ALA A 204 -4.94 18.48 -14.27
N GLY A 205 -5.49 17.68 -15.19
CA GLY A 205 -6.38 18.12 -16.26
C GLY A 205 -7.72 18.68 -15.77
N THR A 206 -8.32 18.08 -14.73
CA THR A 206 -9.57 18.59 -14.13
C THR A 206 -9.42 19.97 -13.48
N TYR A 207 -8.20 20.43 -13.19
CA TYR A 207 -7.94 21.74 -12.62
C TYR A 207 -7.73 22.85 -13.68
N LEU A 208 -7.56 22.49 -14.96
CA LEU A 208 -7.35 23.44 -16.06
C LEU A 208 -8.64 23.85 -16.79
N GLU A 209 -9.78 23.26 -16.43
CA GLU A 209 -11.11 23.73 -16.86
C GLU A 209 -11.88 24.40 -15.71
N PRO A 210 -11.57 25.64 -15.32
CA PRO A 210 -12.54 26.49 -14.66
C PRO A 210 -13.45 27.11 -15.74
N ASP A 211 -14.74 26.79 -15.70
CA ASP A 211 -15.89 27.46 -16.33
C ASP A 211 -15.63 28.30 -17.60
N ARG A 212 -16.09 27.80 -18.74
CA ARG A 212 -16.54 28.64 -19.87
C ARG A 212 -17.97 29.13 -19.62
#